data_AF-A0A0M8ZRN5-F1
#
_entry.id   AF-A0A0M8ZRN5-F1
#
_cell.length_a   1.000
_cell.length_b   1.000
_cell.length_c   1.000
_cell.angle_alpha   90.00
_cell.angle_beta   90.00
_cell.angle_gamma   90.00
#
_symmetry.space_group_name_H-M   'P 1'
#
loop_
_entity.id
_entity.type
_entity.pdbx_description
1 polymer ?
#
loop_
_entity_poly.entity_id
_entity_poly.type
_entity_poly.pdbx_seq_one_letter_code
_entity_poly.pdbx_strand_id
1 'polypeptide(L)'
;MNLQQSKNADVRQNSKFRPEAPVMSKSEKIRQVQFNDSKKRLSAMQSAILNSTSRVFFHKRVDRQKIPRYQNTYRLTSFNPFNVEAVDKIVMETMVSELSPVTSYHPNHMAKLCLKIGSDLQNALCKKDYDR
;
A
#
# COMPACT_ATOMS: atom_id res chain seq x y z
N MET A 1 -55.44 26.90 -12.71
CA MET A 1 -56.03 25.57 -12.47
C MET A 1 -55.09 24.51 -13.03
N ASN A 2 -54.91 23.43 -12.26
CA ASN A 2 -54.19 22.17 -12.53
C ASN A 2 -52.66 22.13 -12.46
N LEU A 3 -52.22 21.72 -11.26
CA LEU A 3 -51.06 20.89 -10.99
C LEU A 3 -51.16 19.54 -11.71
N GLN A 4 -50.00 18.98 -12.09
CA GLN A 4 -49.76 17.54 -11.92
C GLN A 4 -48.30 17.30 -11.54
N GLN A 5 -48.13 16.81 -10.32
CA GLN A 5 -46.90 16.24 -9.78
C GLN A 5 -46.83 14.77 -10.19
N SER A 6 -45.65 14.27 -10.58
CA SER A 6 -45.35 12.84 -10.54
C SER A 6 -44.16 12.60 -9.62
N LYS A 7 -44.48 12.13 -8.41
CA LYS A 7 -43.58 11.47 -7.47
C LYS A 7 -43.13 10.13 -8.08
N ASN A 8 -41.86 9.79 -7.98
CA ASN A 8 -41.44 8.40 -7.92
C ASN A 8 -40.36 8.25 -6.85
N ALA A 9 -40.61 7.29 -5.96
CA ALA A 9 -39.93 7.02 -4.71
C ALA A 9 -38.81 5.98 -4.87
N ASP A 10 -37.83 6.10 -3.98
CA ASP A 10 -36.94 5.09 -3.40
C ASP A 10 -36.79 3.72 -4.08
N VAL A 11 -35.56 3.42 -4.52
CA VAL A 11 -34.96 2.09 -4.31
C VAL A 11 -33.51 2.27 -3.84
N ARG A 12 -33.31 2.11 -2.53
CA ARG A 12 -32.00 1.91 -1.90
C ARG A 12 -31.56 0.47 -2.13
N GLN A 13 -30.38 0.25 -2.71
CA GLN A 13 -29.64 -1.00 -2.53
C GLN A 13 -28.17 -0.68 -2.28
N ASN A 14 -27.84 -0.41 -1.01
CA ASN A 14 -26.46 -0.47 -0.52
C ASN A 14 -26.13 -1.94 -0.24
N SER A 15 -25.60 -2.66 -1.23
CA SER A 15 -25.01 -3.98 -0.99
C SER A 15 -23.63 -3.81 -0.36
N LYS A 16 -23.56 -3.87 0.97
CA LYS A 16 -22.31 -4.04 1.72
C LYS A 16 -21.70 -5.40 1.35
N PHE A 17 -20.69 -5.39 0.49
CA PHE A 17 -19.85 -6.56 0.26
C PHE A 17 -18.95 -6.74 1.50
N ARG A 18 -19.28 -7.70 2.36
CA ARG A 18 -18.42 -8.15 3.45
C ARG A 18 -17.71 -9.41 2.97
N PRO A 19 -16.39 -9.40 2.70
CA PRO A 19 -15.68 -10.64 2.47
C PRO A 19 -15.60 -11.39 3.81
N GLU A 20 -16.33 -12.50 3.90
CA GLU A 20 -16.14 -13.51 4.95
C GLU A 20 -14.72 -14.06 4.81
N ALA A 21 -13.89 -13.90 5.84
CA ALA A 21 -12.57 -14.47 5.87
C ALA A 21 -12.69 -16.01 5.96
N PRO A 22 -11.91 -16.79 5.18
CA PRO A 22 -11.97 -18.24 5.29
C PRO A 22 -11.42 -18.66 6.66
N VAL A 23 -12.26 -19.34 7.43
CA VAL A 23 -11.87 -19.99 8.69
C VAL A 23 -10.88 -21.10 8.35
N MET A 24 -9.59 -20.85 8.56
CA MET A 24 -8.57 -21.88 8.47
C MET A 24 -8.76 -22.89 9.60
N SER A 25 -9.07 -24.14 9.24
CA SER A 25 -9.03 -25.29 10.14
C SER A 25 -7.61 -25.46 10.67
N LYS A 26 -7.42 -25.29 11.98
CA LYS A 26 -6.15 -25.58 12.66
C LYS A 26 -5.90 -27.08 12.59
N SER A 27 -4.99 -27.52 11.73
CA SER A 27 -4.47 -28.89 11.79
C SER A 27 -3.56 -29.01 13.02
N GLU A 28 -4.09 -29.59 14.09
CA GLU A 28 -3.34 -29.97 15.27
C GLU A 28 -2.42 -31.14 14.95
N LYS A 29 -1.16 -30.87 14.61
CA LYS A 29 -0.05 -31.81 14.84
C LYS A 29 1.16 -31.04 15.34
N ILE A 30 1.09 -30.64 16.60
CA ILE A 30 2.26 -30.22 17.37
C ILE A 30 3.14 -31.46 17.56
N ARG A 31 4.32 -31.49 16.94
CA ARG A 31 5.35 -32.48 17.26
C ARG A 31 5.77 -32.27 18.71
N GLN A 32 5.44 -33.21 19.59
CA GLN A 32 5.96 -33.24 20.94
C GLN A 32 7.47 -33.55 20.87
N VAL A 33 8.29 -32.62 21.36
CA VAL A 33 9.71 -32.87 21.65
C VAL A 33 9.78 -33.16 23.14
N GLN A 34 10.19 -34.39 23.49
CA GLN A 34 10.44 -34.78 24.88
C GLN A 34 11.67 -34.04 25.41
N PHE A 35 11.51 -33.26 26.46
CA PHE A 35 12.61 -32.77 27.27
C PHE A 35 12.73 -33.67 28.50
N ASN A 36 13.86 -34.34 28.64
CA ASN A 36 14.20 -35.09 29.85
C ASN A 36 14.53 -34.10 30.97
N ASP A 37 13.61 -33.96 31.93
CA ASP A 37 13.82 -33.17 33.14
C ASP A 37 14.70 -33.94 34.14
N SER A 38 16.00 -33.66 34.11
CA SER A 38 16.89 -33.98 35.23
C SER A 38 17.07 -32.75 36.13
N LYS A 39 16.28 -32.76 37.20
CA LYS A 39 16.35 -31.96 38.44
C LYS A 39 17.70 -31.29 38.71
N LYS A 40 17.74 -29.95 38.76
CA LYS A 40 18.55 -29.18 39.75
C LYS A 40 17.85 -27.85 40.09
N ARG A 41 17.35 -27.74 41.32
CA ARG A 41 16.86 -26.47 41.92
C ARG A 41 18.07 -25.73 42.50
N LEU A 42 18.21 -24.43 42.22
CA LEU A 42 18.93 -23.50 43.08
C LEU A 42 18.21 -22.15 43.10
N SER A 43 17.87 -21.73 44.31
CA SER A 43 17.29 -20.45 44.72
C SER A 43 18.32 -19.32 44.70
N ALA A 44 17.93 -18.11 44.32
CA ALA A 44 18.27 -16.87 45.05
C ALA A 44 17.62 -15.64 44.39
N MET A 45 17.06 -14.79 45.25
CA MET A 45 16.63 -13.42 45.00
C MET A 45 17.74 -12.59 44.34
N GLN A 46 17.36 -11.64 43.47
CA GLN A 46 17.80 -10.25 43.57
C GLN A 46 17.00 -9.38 42.58
N SER A 47 16.18 -8.52 43.17
CA SER A 47 15.60 -7.32 42.57
C SER A 47 16.68 -6.29 42.29
N ALA A 48 16.49 -5.54 41.19
CA ALA A 48 17.01 -4.21 40.86
C ALA A 48 17.71 -4.20 39.49
N ILE A 49 17.19 -3.36 38.60
CA ILE A 49 17.89 -2.20 38.02
C ILE A 49 17.05 -1.77 36.79
N LEU A 50 16.30 -0.70 37.01
CA LEU A 50 15.78 0.18 35.97
C LEU A 50 16.99 0.84 35.27
N ASN A 51 17.20 0.55 33.99
CA ASN A 51 17.96 1.37 33.05
C ASN A 51 17.18 1.28 31.72
N SER A 52 16.34 2.28 31.41
CA SER A 52 16.67 3.42 30.57
C SER A 52 17.47 3.05 29.31
N THR A 53 16.91 3.37 28.14
CA THR A 53 17.48 3.21 26.78
C THR A 53 17.51 1.81 26.18
N SER A 54 16.33 1.20 25.96
CA SER A 54 16.20 0.25 24.85
C SER A 54 14.73 0.10 24.46
N ARG A 55 14.35 0.66 23.31
CA ARG A 55 13.12 0.26 22.61
C ARG A 55 13.34 -1.16 22.10
N VAL A 56 13.27 -2.16 22.98
CA VAL A 56 13.44 -3.56 22.60
C VAL A 56 12.22 -3.99 21.79
N PHE A 57 12.40 -4.12 20.47
CA PHE A 57 11.43 -4.68 19.52
C PHE A 57 11.17 -6.19 19.71
N PHE A 58 11.33 -6.72 20.93
CA PHE A 58 11.26 -8.15 21.19
C PHE A 58 10.48 -8.38 22.48
N HIS A 59 9.48 -9.27 22.44
CA HIS A 59 8.93 -9.82 23.67
C HIS A 59 9.93 -10.82 24.24
N LYS A 60 10.26 -10.68 25.51
CA LYS A 60 11.14 -11.59 26.23
C LYS A 60 10.27 -12.69 26.86
N ARG A 61 10.41 -13.93 26.40
CA ARG A 61 9.78 -15.09 27.08
C ARG A 61 10.54 -15.42 28.37
N VAL A 62 9.93 -16.28 29.18
CA VAL A 62 10.53 -16.84 30.42
C VAL A 62 11.85 -17.57 30.13
N ASP A 63 11.99 -18.15 28.94
CA ASP A 63 13.20 -18.80 28.40
C ASP A 63 14.34 -17.82 28.03
N ARG A 64 14.15 -16.50 28.24
CA ARG A 64 15.07 -15.40 27.86
C ARG A 64 15.41 -15.34 26.37
N GLN A 65 14.76 -16.13 25.50
CA GLN A 65 14.95 -16.02 24.07
C GLN A 65 14.19 -14.80 23.53
N LYS A 66 14.87 -14.02 22.68
CA LYS A 66 14.29 -12.85 22.02
C LYS A 66 13.40 -13.34 20.88
N ILE A 67 12.09 -13.12 20.98
CA ILE A 67 11.15 -13.39 19.88
C ILE A 67 11.12 -12.18 18.96
N PRO A 68 11.47 -12.32 17.67
CA PRO A 68 11.31 -11.23 16.71
C PRO A 68 9.87 -10.72 16.72
N ARG A 69 9.64 -9.46 17.10
CA ARG A 69 8.35 -8.83 16.79
C ARG A 69 8.39 -8.44 15.33
N TYR A 70 7.46 -8.99 14.57
CA TYR A 70 7.13 -8.42 13.28
C TYR A 70 6.50 -7.05 13.51
N GLN A 71 7.15 -6.01 13.00
CA GLN A 71 6.54 -4.69 12.85
C GLN A 71 6.18 -4.52 11.39
N ASN A 72 4.92 -4.13 11.16
CA ASN A 72 4.44 -3.83 9.83
C ASN A 72 5.13 -2.55 9.34
N THR A 73 5.87 -2.63 8.23
CA THR A 73 6.55 -1.47 7.61
C THR A 73 5.71 -0.79 6.54
N TYR A 74 4.49 -1.29 6.26
CA TYR A 74 3.59 -0.65 5.31
C TYR A 74 3.25 0.77 5.75
N ARG A 75 3.37 1.68 4.79
CA ARG A 75 3.10 3.10 4.99
C ARG A 75 1.65 3.39 4.55
N LEU A 76 0.92 4.12 5.37
CA LEU A 76 -0.48 4.49 5.10
C LEU A 76 -0.59 5.65 4.12
N THR A 77 0.43 6.50 4.04
CA THR A 77 0.49 7.65 3.13
C THR A 77 1.67 7.52 2.18
N SER A 78 1.50 7.98 0.95
CA SER A 78 2.59 8.09 -0.02
C SER A 78 3.59 9.17 0.38
N PHE A 79 4.85 9.00 -0.02
CA PHE A 79 5.85 10.07 0.11
C PHE A 79 5.63 11.17 -0.94
N ASN A 80 5.25 10.78 -2.15
CA ASN A 80 5.06 11.66 -3.30
C ASN A 80 3.73 11.33 -3.97
N PRO A 81 2.60 11.88 -3.48
CA PRO A 81 1.30 11.62 -4.05
C PRO A 81 1.21 12.18 -5.48
N PHE A 82 0.34 11.57 -6.28
CA PHE A 82 0.05 12.07 -7.63
C PHE A 82 -0.46 13.52 -7.60
N ASN A 83 0.20 14.39 -8.36
CA ASN A 83 -0.19 15.80 -8.48
C ASN A 83 -0.73 16.07 -9.89
N VAL A 84 -2.04 16.28 -9.98
CA VAL A 84 -2.77 16.52 -11.24
C VAL A 84 -2.23 17.74 -11.97
N GLU A 85 -2.05 18.87 -11.28
CA GLU A 85 -1.62 20.12 -11.92
C GLU A 85 -0.20 20.02 -12.51
N ALA A 86 0.68 19.27 -11.86
CA ALA A 86 2.03 19.04 -12.35
C ALA A 86 2.00 18.17 -13.61
N VAL A 87 1.13 17.15 -13.65
CA VAL A 87 0.97 16.28 -14.81
C VAL A 87 0.33 17.03 -15.98
N ASP A 88 -0.68 17.85 -15.74
CA ASP A 88 -1.32 18.66 -16.79
C ASP A 88 -0.30 19.59 -17.47
N LYS A 89 0.58 20.21 -16.69
CA LYS A 89 1.69 21.03 -17.24
C LYS A 89 2.63 20.22 -18.12
N ILE A 90 3.02 19.03 -17.69
CA ILE A 90 3.86 18.12 -18.49
C ILE A 90 3.16 17.77 -19.81
N VAL A 91 1.86 17.45 -19.76
CA VAL A 91 1.08 17.12 -20.95
C VAL A 91 1.03 18.29 -21.91
N MET A 92 0.72 19.49 -21.42
CA MET A 92 0.69 20.71 -22.22
C MET A 92 2.04 21.01 -22.85
N GLU A 93 3.13 20.99 -22.08
CA GLU A 93 4.49 21.26 -22.58
C GLU A 93 4.91 20.26 -23.66
N THR A 94 4.65 18.97 -23.43
CA THR A 94 4.99 17.91 -24.39
C THR A 94 4.20 18.06 -25.69
N MET A 95 2.89 18.34 -25.58
CA MET A 95 2.04 18.56 -26.75
C MET A 95 2.46 19.81 -27.53
N VAL A 96 2.72 20.93 -26.86
CA VAL A 96 3.17 22.16 -27.51
C VAL A 96 4.51 21.95 -28.20
N SER A 97 5.46 21.28 -27.54
CA SER A 97 6.80 21.02 -28.10
C SER A 97 6.76 20.13 -29.34
N GLU A 98 5.97 19.07 -29.32
CA GLU A 98 5.92 18.09 -30.42
C GLU A 98 5.00 18.52 -31.57
N LEU A 99 3.95 19.32 -31.30
CA LEU A 99 3.01 19.79 -32.33
C LEU A 99 3.41 21.11 -32.97
N SER A 100 4.11 22.01 -32.26
CA SER A 100 4.61 23.29 -32.80
C SER A 100 5.39 23.15 -34.13
N PRO A 101 6.31 22.18 -34.31
CA PRO A 101 7.02 22.00 -35.58
C PRO A 101 6.17 21.39 -36.70
N VAL A 102 4.97 20.87 -36.40
CA VAL A 102 4.12 20.19 -37.38
C VAL A 102 3.18 21.19 -38.05
N THR A 103 3.59 21.71 -39.22
CA THR A 103 2.78 22.69 -39.96
C THR A 103 1.55 22.09 -40.65
N SER A 104 1.56 20.79 -40.96
CA SER A 104 0.45 20.11 -41.64
C SER A 104 0.33 18.64 -41.24
N TYR A 105 -0.89 18.12 -41.33
CA TYR A 105 -1.19 16.73 -41.00
C TYR A 105 -0.78 15.78 -42.14
N HIS A 106 -0.03 14.73 -41.82
CA HIS A 106 0.36 13.68 -42.77
C HIS A 106 0.16 12.28 -42.19
N PRO A 107 -0.84 11.49 -42.65
CA PRO A 107 -1.26 10.26 -41.97
C PRO A 107 -0.12 9.24 -41.77
N ASN A 108 0.81 9.15 -42.72
CA ASN A 108 1.98 8.25 -42.64
C ASN A 108 2.96 8.61 -41.51
N HIS A 109 3.01 9.88 -41.11
CA HIS A 109 3.90 10.39 -40.05
C HIS A 109 3.19 10.54 -38.70
N MET A 110 1.88 10.73 -38.70
CA MET A 110 1.10 11.00 -37.48
C MET A 110 1.06 9.80 -36.53
N ALA A 111 0.99 8.57 -37.04
CA ALA A 111 1.05 7.38 -36.20
C ALA A 111 2.37 7.30 -35.41
N LYS A 112 3.49 7.62 -36.06
CA LYS A 112 4.83 7.66 -35.43
C LYS A 112 4.93 8.81 -34.43
N LEU A 113 4.36 9.97 -34.77
CA LEU A 113 4.34 11.13 -33.88
C LEU A 113 3.55 10.83 -32.60
N CYS A 114 2.36 10.22 -32.70
CA CYS A 114 1.55 9.83 -31.53
C CYS A 114 2.31 8.85 -30.62
N LEU A 115 3.00 7.87 -31.22
CA LEU A 115 3.81 6.92 -30.45
C LEU A 115 4.95 7.63 -29.72
N LYS A 116 5.63 8.56 -30.40
CA LYS A 116 6.69 9.37 -29.80
C LYS A 116 6.18 10.24 -28.64
N ILE A 117 5.08 10.97 -28.85
CA ILE A 117 4.44 11.77 -27.79
C ILE A 117 4.07 10.90 -26.59
N GLY A 118 3.49 9.72 -26.83
CA GLY A 118 3.15 8.77 -25.77
C GLY A 118 4.37 8.31 -24.97
N SER A 119 5.47 7.95 -25.66
CA SER A 119 6.71 7.56 -24.99
C SER A 119 7.34 8.72 -24.20
N ASP A 120 7.30 9.93 -24.74
CA ASP A 120 7.89 11.10 -24.08
C ASP A 120 7.10 11.48 -22.84
N LEU A 121 5.77 11.44 -22.90
CA LEU A 121 4.90 11.62 -21.72
C LEU A 121 5.15 10.55 -20.66
N GLN A 122 5.19 9.28 -21.06
CA GLN A 122 5.45 8.19 -20.12
C GLN A 122 6.81 8.38 -19.43
N ASN A 123 7.85 8.71 -20.19
CA ASN A 123 9.18 8.96 -19.65
C ASN A 123 9.20 10.16 -18.70
N ALA A 124 8.49 11.25 -19.04
CA ALA A 124 8.39 12.43 -18.19
C ALA A 124 7.65 12.13 -16.87
N LEU A 125 6.60 11.31 -16.92
CA LEU A 125 5.85 10.89 -15.74
C LEU A 125 6.64 9.92 -14.87
N CYS A 126 7.33 8.95 -15.46
CA CYS A 126 8.20 8.02 -14.73
C CYS A 126 9.30 8.78 -13.97
N LYS A 127 9.88 9.83 -14.55
CA LYS A 127 10.90 10.67 -13.89
C LYS A 127 10.39 11.44 -12.67
N LYS A 128 9.07 11.57 -12.48
CA LYS A 128 8.49 12.24 -11.31
C LYS A 128 8.37 11.32 -10.10
N ASP A 129 8.56 10.01 -10.27
CA ASP A 129 8.57 9.01 -9.19
C ASP A 129 7.37 9.16 -8.22
N TYR A 130 6.16 9.25 -8.77
CA TYR A 130 4.95 9.27 -7.97
C TYR A 130 4.78 7.95 -7.21
N ASP A 131 4.45 8.04 -5.93
CA ASP A 131 4.13 6.93 -5.03
C ASP A 131 2.60 6.70 -5.04
N ARG A 132 2.19 5.53 -4.55
CA ARG A 132 0.81 5.02 -4.62
C ARG A 132 -0.27 5.94 -4.03
#